data_AF-A0A1I7G4C4-F1
#
_entry.id   AF-A0A1I7G4C4-F1
#
_cell.length_a   1.000
_cell.length_b   1.000
_cell.length_c   1.000
_cell.angle_alpha   90.00
_cell.angle_beta   90.00
_cell.angle_gamma   90.00
#
_symmetry.space_group_name_H-M   'P 1'
#
loop_
_entity.id
_entity.type
_entity.pdbx_description
1 polymer ?
#
loop_
_entity_poly.entity_id
_entity_poly.type
_entity_poly.pdbx_seq_one_letter_code
_entity_poly.pdbx_strand_id
1 'polypeptide(L)'
;MKDSINQAKRPPDIPQADGDVQGRLITALLDPRRYPHPAKRVQVMETHISWVLLAGRYAYKMKKSVDLGFLNFTDLSSRRHYCEEELRLNRRLAPQLYLGVIPLGGTAEMPEIGAEPAIEYAVKMRRFAASQQLDRLAEHGKILPEHMDSLAAKIAHFHNGLPSAEPAAGLGSATATQAAVLQTFKQLQAALAGTENEARVAGLRQAIETEYGVRKEHLERRLAEGFVRECHGDLHLGNIALIRGQSVPFDCIEFSPSLRWIDVMNEVAFTVMDLLHRQRSELAYRFLNAYLEATGDYGGVPLLPFYLAYRAAVRAMVSAIRAGQSNLSKRDKAAALASCSSFLDLATACLAQQRPALIITHGLPGSGKTTFSQAALERLQAMRIRSDVERKRLFGLGALGDSRSHTGGIYHAEATARTYARLHDLARALLAAGFPVIVDAAFLKREEREHFRMLADELAAPFAIASLKASSGIMQSRIVKRQSESSDASEADLEVLKLLQEKEEVLAPQEQAYTIEFVNEKEGFGSEDSAWKKLERLLDGR
;
A
#
# COMPACT_ATOMS: atom_id res chain seq x y z
N MET A 1 30.55 3.33 -30.42
CA MET A 1 30.77 2.85 -31.79
C MET A 1 30.20 1.44 -31.86
N LYS A 2 29.09 1.29 -32.58
CA LYS A 2 28.45 0.06 -33.11
C LYS A 2 28.09 -1.11 -32.16
N ASP A 3 26.78 -1.37 -32.17
CA ASP A 3 26.11 -2.67 -32.22
C ASP A 3 26.26 -3.68 -31.07
N SER A 4 25.16 -3.85 -30.33
CA SER A 4 24.73 -5.13 -29.76
C SER A 4 23.21 -5.14 -29.56
N ILE A 5 22.48 -5.03 -30.68
CA ILE A 5 21.08 -5.41 -30.81
C ILE A 5 21.04 -6.88 -31.26
N ASN A 6 20.06 -7.62 -30.73
CA ASN A 6 19.54 -8.90 -31.23
C ASN A 6 20.47 -10.11 -31.26
N GLN A 7 20.27 -10.98 -30.27
CA GLN A 7 19.95 -12.36 -30.60
C GLN A 7 18.57 -12.69 -30.04
N ALA A 8 17.61 -12.87 -30.95
CA ALA A 8 16.36 -13.54 -30.66
C ALA A 8 16.68 -14.97 -30.18
N LYS A 9 16.75 -15.16 -28.87
CA LYS A 9 16.70 -16.51 -28.31
C LYS A 9 15.35 -17.11 -28.70
N ARG A 10 15.37 -18.30 -29.30
CA ARG A 10 14.18 -19.16 -29.42
C ARG A 10 13.46 -19.14 -28.07
N PRO A 11 12.12 -19.04 -28.05
CA PRO A 11 11.38 -19.18 -26.79
C PRO A 11 11.77 -20.53 -26.15
N PRO A 12 11.88 -20.61 -24.80
CA PRO A 12 12.05 -21.88 -24.13
C PRO A 12 10.92 -22.82 -24.59
N ASP A 13 11.27 -24.09 -24.81
CA ASP A 13 10.43 -25.12 -25.43
C ASP A 13 8.96 -24.99 -25.02
N ILE A 14 8.11 -24.59 -25.98
CA ILE A 14 6.67 -24.85 -25.91
C ILE A 14 6.58 -26.35 -25.70
N PRO A 15 5.91 -26.87 -24.65
CA PRO A 15 5.73 -28.31 -24.50
C PRO A 15 5.15 -28.86 -25.80
N GLN A 16 5.96 -29.57 -26.57
CA GLN A 16 5.49 -30.41 -27.66
C GLN A 16 4.84 -31.62 -27.00
N ALA A 17 3.56 -31.46 -26.65
CA ALA A 17 2.65 -32.58 -26.58
C ALA A 17 1.83 -32.52 -27.86
N ASP A 18 2.02 -33.50 -28.75
CA ASP A 18 0.99 -33.89 -29.72
C ASP A 18 -0.26 -34.23 -28.90
N GLY A 19 -1.12 -33.22 -28.68
CA GLY A 19 -2.27 -33.33 -27.77
C GLY A 19 -2.79 -32.01 -27.20
N ASP A 20 -1.94 -31.00 -26.94
CA ASP A 20 -2.42 -29.78 -26.26
C ASP A 20 -3.10 -28.79 -27.22
N VAL A 21 -4.43 -28.73 -27.15
CA VAL A 21 -5.28 -27.79 -27.89
C VAL A 21 -4.88 -26.33 -27.59
N GLN A 22 -4.51 -26.01 -26.35
CA GLN A 22 -4.11 -24.65 -25.99
C GLN A 22 -2.74 -24.28 -26.58
N GLY A 23 -1.76 -25.19 -26.55
CA GLY A 23 -0.45 -24.97 -27.18
C GLY A 23 -0.56 -24.67 -28.69
N ARG A 24 -1.41 -25.41 -29.42
CA ARG A 24 -1.67 -25.14 -30.85
C ARG A 24 -2.37 -23.79 -31.05
N LEU A 25 -3.37 -23.49 -30.23
CA LEU A 25 -4.08 -22.20 -30.24
C LEU A 25 -3.14 -21.01 -30.00
N ILE A 26 -2.30 -21.07 -28.98
CA ILE A 26 -1.33 -20.02 -28.66
C ILE A 26 -0.33 -19.85 -29.80
N THR A 27 0.16 -20.96 -30.37
CA THR A 27 1.08 -20.92 -31.52
C THR A 27 0.43 -20.24 -32.72
N ALA A 28 -0.82 -20.56 -33.04
CA ALA A 28 -1.54 -19.94 -34.14
C ALA A 28 -1.80 -18.44 -33.90
N LEU A 29 -2.10 -18.05 -32.66
CA LEU A 29 -2.30 -16.66 -32.26
C LEU A 29 -1.01 -15.82 -32.25
N LEU A 30 0.18 -16.41 -32.45
CA LEU A 30 1.39 -15.61 -32.68
C LEU A 30 1.42 -14.96 -34.07
N ASP A 31 0.60 -15.41 -35.02
CA ASP A 31 0.45 -14.79 -36.34
C ASP A 31 -0.32 -13.46 -36.22
N PRO A 32 0.32 -12.30 -36.51
CA PRO A 32 -0.35 -11.00 -36.38
C PRO A 32 -1.58 -10.82 -37.29
N ARG A 33 -1.72 -11.64 -38.35
CA ARG A 33 -2.88 -11.61 -39.27
C ARG A 33 -4.16 -12.14 -38.63
N ARG A 34 -4.08 -12.80 -37.47
CA ARG A 34 -5.24 -13.31 -36.72
C ARG A 34 -5.99 -12.22 -35.95
N TYR A 35 -5.44 -11.01 -35.88
CA TYR A 35 -6.02 -9.93 -35.09
C TYR A 35 -6.82 -8.97 -35.98
N PRO A 36 -8.01 -8.54 -35.55
CA PRO A 36 -8.86 -7.61 -36.32
C PRO A 36 -8.33 -6.17 -36.33
N HIS A 37 -7.20 -5.92 -35.66
CA HIS A 37 -6.55 -4.62 -35.58
C HIS A 37 -5.08 -4.77 -35.99
N PRO A 38 -4.42 -3.67 -36.41
CA PRO A 38 -3.01 -3.71 -36.75
C PRO A 38 -2.14 -4.26 -35.61
N ALA A 39 -1.39 -5.32 -35.91
CA ALA A 39 -0.34 -5.88 -35.06
C ALA A 39 0.87 -6.19 -35.94
N LYS A 40 2.06 -5.65 -35.60
CA LYS A 40 3.30 -5.95 -36.35
C LYS A 40 3.93 -7.27 -35.90
N ARG A 41 3.81 -7.57 -34.61
CA ARG A 41 4.33 -8.76 -33.94
C ARG A 41 3.44 -9.04 -32.73
N VAL A 42 3.27 -10.31 -32.44
CA VAL A 42 2.64 -10.80 -31.22
C VAL A 42 3.72 -11.39 -30.32
N GLN A 43 3.69 -11.06 -29.04
CA GLN A 43 4.55 -11.64 -28.03
C GLN A 43 3.68 -12.42 -27.05
N VAL A 44 4.09 -13.62 -26.67
CA VAL A 44 3.46 -14.36 -25.59
C VAL A 44 4.25 -14.16 -24.30
N MET A 45 3.54 -13.87 -23.22
CA MET A 45 4.04 -13.95 -21.86
C MET A 45 3.25 -15.04 -21.14
N GLU A 46 3.96 -15.85 -20.37
CA GLU A 46 3.38 -16.97 -19.65
C GLU A 46 3.42 -16.69 -18.14
N THR A 47 2.29 -16.89 -17.48
CA THR A 47 2.20 -16.90 -16.01
C THR A 47 1.91 -18.32 -15.52
N HIS A 48 1.81 -18.54 -14.21
CA HIS A 48 1.48 -19.85 -13.65
C HIS A 48 0.11 -20.38 -14.15
N ILE A 49 -0.85 -19.49 -14.41
CA ILE A 49 -2.25 -19.86 -14.72
C ILE A 49 -2.80 -19.18 -15.99
N SER A 50 -1.98 -18.45 -16.75
CA SER A 50 -2.45 -17.73 -17.93
C SER A 50 -1.39 -17.59 -19.03
N TRP A 51 -1.88 -17.43 -20.25
CA TRP A 51 -1.15 -16.94 -21.42
C TRP A 51 -1.55 -15.50 -21.68
N VAL A 52 -0.60 -14.60 -21.92
CA VAL A 52 -0.86 -13.20 -22.26
C VAL A 52 -0.24 -12.89 -23.62
N LEU A 53 -1.10 -12.68 -24.61
CA LEU A 53 -0.70 -12.34 -25.99
C LEU A 53 -0.73 -10.82 -26.17
N LEU A 54 0.45 -10.22 -26.39
CA LEU A 54 0.62 -8.79 -26.62
C LEU A 54 0.59 -8.49 -28.12
N ALA A 55 -0.54 -8.00 -28.62
CA ALA A 55 -0.77 -7.75 -30.04
C ALA A 55 -1.08 -6.25 -30.29
N GLY A 56 -0.11 -5.52 -30.83
CA GLY A 56 -0.26 -4.08 -31.08
C GLY A 56 -0.58 -3.29 -29.81
N ARG A 57 -1.74 -2.61 -29.79
CA ARG A 57 -2.21 -1.79 -28.65
C ARG A 57 -2.97 -2.60 -27.58
N TYR A 58 -3.18 -3.89 -27.81
CA TYR A 58 -4.00 -4.74 -26.95
C TYR A 58 -3.18 -5.90 -26.36
N ALA A 59 -3.68 -6.42 -25.25
CA ALA A 59 -3.26 -7.68 -24.67
C ALA A 59 -4.49 -8.60 -24.57
N TYR A 60 -4.28 -9.90 -24.75
CA TYR A 60 -5.32 -10.92 -24.63
C TYR A 60 -4.84 -11.95 -23.61
N LYS A 61 -5.52 -12.03 -22.46
CA LYS A 61 -5.18 -12.94 -21.38
C LYS A 61 -6.12 -14.14 -21.40
N MET A 62 -5.56 -15.32 -21.65
CA MET A 62 -6.27 -16.59 -21.68
C MET A 62 -5.89 -17.42 -20.47
N LYS A 63 -6.86 -18.11 -19.86
CA LYS A 63 -6.61 -19.01 -18.73
C LYS A 63 -5.98 -20.31 -19.23
N LYS A 64 -4.97 -20.81 -18.53
CA LYS A 64 -4.40 -22.13 -18.83
C LYS A 64 -5.36 -23.24 -18.42
N SER A 65 -5.45 -24.30 -19.21
CA SER A 65 -6.22 -25.50 -18.89
C SER A 65 -5.46 -26.35 -17.87
N VAL A 66 -5.53 -25.96 -16.60
CA VAL A 66 -4.81 -26.61 -15.49
C VAL A 66 -5.71 -26.78 -14.27
N ASP A 67 -5.42 -27.80 -13.46
CA ASP A 67 -5.93 -27.95 -12.10
C ASP A 67 -4.74 -27.91 -11.12
N LEU A 68 -4.75 -26.93 -10.21
CA LEU A 68 -3.71 -26.72 -9.20
C LEU A 68 -4.22 -27.04 -7.78
N GLY A 69 -5.39 -27.66 -7.65
CA GLY A 69 -6.03 -28.03 -6.37
C GLY A 69 -6.70 -26.88 -5.64
N PHE A 70 -6.16 -25.66 -5.72
CA PHE A 70 -6.82 -24.43 -5.24
C PHE A 70 -7.59 -23.70 -6.35
N LEU A 71 -7.48 -24.19 -7.59
CA LEU A 71 -8.07 -23.61 -8.79
C LEU A 71 -8.15 -24.67 -9.88
N ASN A 72 -9.30 -24.75 -10.54
CA ASN A 72 -9.51 -25.63 -11.69
C ASN A 72 -10.04 -24.85 -12.90
N PHE A 73 -9.24 -24.85 -13.97
CA PHE A 73 -9.51 -24.23 -15.26
C PHE A 73 -9.56 -25.25 -16.42
N THR A 74 -9.72 -26.55 -16.14
CA THR A 74 -9.75 -27.59 -17.19
C THR A 74 -10.97 -27.44 -18.11
N ASP A 75 -12.09 -26.99 -17.56
CA ASP A 75 -13.34 -26.81 -18.30
C ASP A 75 -13.41 -25.43 -18.96
N LEU A 76 -13.90 -25.39 -20.21
CA LEU A 76 -14.07 -24.14 -20.96
C LEU A 76 -15.05 -23.18 -20.28
N SER A 77 -16.12 -23.69 -19.67
CA SER A 77 -17.08 -22.90 -18.90
C SER A 77 -16.43 -22.24 -17.69
N SER A 78 -15.56 -22.95 -16.98
CA SER A 78 -14.77 -22.40 -15.87
C SER A 78 -13.84 -21.30 -16.36
N ARG A 79 -13.12 -21.52 -17.47
CA ARG A 79 -12.26 -20.47 -18.05
C ARG A 79 -13.03 -19.23 -18.46
N ARG A 80 -14.23 -19.39 -19.03
CA ARG A 80 -15.14 -18.27 -19.32
C ARG A 80 -15.53 -17.52 -18.04
N HIS A 81 -16.02 -18.24 -17.04
CA HIS A 81 -16.43 -17.66 -15.75
C HIS A 81 -15.32 -16.83 -15.12
N TYR A 82 -14.09 -17.36 -15.08
CA TYR A 82 -12.96 -16.62 -14.50
C TYR A 82 -12.41 -15.50 -15.37
N CYS A 83 -12.63 -15.53 -16.70
CA CYS A 83 -12.42 -14.34 -17.53
C CYS A 83 -13.44 -13.23 -17.18
N GLU A 84 -14.70 -13.60 -16.95
CA GLU A 84 -15.76 -12.67 -16.56
C GLU A 84 -15.51 -12.10 -15.15
N GLU A 85 -15.07 -12.92 -14.19
CA GLU A 85 -14.68 -12.47 -12.86
C GLU A 85 -13.46 -11.55 -12.89
N GLU A 86 -12.42 -11.88 -13.68
CA GLU A 86 -11.27 -10.99 -13.85
C GLU A 86 -11.72 -9.63 -14.40
N LEU A 87 -12.62 -9.61 -15.39
CA LEU A 87 -13.17 -8.38 -15.94
C LEU A 87 -13.96 -7.60 -14.88
N ARG A 88 -14.87 -8.25 -14.15
CA ARG A 88 -15.69 -7.64 -13.09
C ARG A 88 -14.81 -6.98 -12.03
N LEU A 89 -13.85 -7.73 -11.50
CA LEU A 89 -13.02 -7.31 -10.38
C LEU A 89 -12.07 -6.18 -10.77
N ASN A 90 -11.41 -6.28 -11.92
CA ASN A 90 -10.40 -5.31 -12.32
C ASN A 90 -10.97 -4.01 -12.89
N ARG A 91 -12.18 -4.00 -13.45
CA ARG A 91 -12.82 -2.75 -13.90
C ARG A 91 -13.14 -1.78 -12.76
N ARG A 92 -13.13 -2.25 -11.51
CA ARG A 92 -13.32 -1.39 -10.32
C ARG A 92 -12.17 -0.39 -10.13
N LEU A 93 -10.94 -0.78 -10.49
CA LEU A 93 -9.72 0.03 -10.31
C LEU A 93 -9.03 0.41 -11.64
N ALA A 94 -9.30 -0.34 -12.72
CA ALA A 94 -8.70 -0.14 -14.04
C ALA A 94 -9.73 -0.28 -15.20
N PRO A 95 -10.87 0.43 -15.18
CA PRO A 95 -11.90 0.31 -16.23
C PRO A 95 -11.39 0.66 -17.63
N GLN A 96 -10.33 1.49 -17.72
CA GLN A 96 -9.68 1.87 -18.96
C GLN A 96 -8.74 0.79 -19.54
N LEU A 97 -8.28 -0.15 -18.72
CA LEU A 97 -7.41 -1.25 -19.15
C LEU A 97 -8.23 -2.47 -19.56
N TYR A 98 -9.29 -2.80 -18.83
CA TYR A 98 -10.07 -4.02 -19.02
C TYR A 98 -11.29 -3.77 -19.93
N LEU A 99 -11.24 -4.25 -21.17
CA LEU A 99 -12.18 -3.87 -22.23
C LEU A 99 -13.36 -4.83 -22.39
N GLY A 100 -13.16 -6.12 -22.17
CA GLY A 100 -14.21 -7.14 -22.30
C GLY A 100 -13.66 -8.56 -22.31
N VAL A 101 -14.54 -9.54 -22.12
CA VAL A 101 -14.26 -10.94 -22.42
C VAL A 101 -14.65 -11.19 -23.87
N ILE A 102 -13.81 -11.89 -24.63
CA ILE A 102 -14.07 -12.22 -26.02
C ILE A 102 -13.98 -13.73 -26.26
N PRO A 103 -14.86 -14.30 -27.08
CA PRO A 103 -14.74 -15.67 -27.54
C PRO A 103 -13.64 -15.78 -28.60
N LEU A 104 -13.00 -16.94 -28.66
CA LEU A 104 -12.08 -17.35 -29.71
C LEU A 104 -12.70 -18.59 -30.36
N GLY A 105 -13.23 -18.44 -31.58
CA GLY A 105 -13.86 -19.51 -32.35
C GLY A 105 -12.92 -20.10 -33.40
N GLY A 106 -13.48 -20.90 -34.31
CA GLY A 106 -12.73 -21.58 -35.36
C GLY A 106 -12.07 -22.88 -34.86
N THR A 107 -10.87 -23.19 -35.35
CA THR A 107 -10.07 -24.33 -34.87
C THR A 107 -8.82 -23.85 -34.15
N ALA A 108 -8.13 -24.74 -33.41
CA ALA A 108 -6.90 -24.38 -32.71
C ALA A 108 -5.79 -23.90 -33.66
N GLU A 109 -5.78 -24.39 -34.90
CA GLU A 109 -4.80 -24.04 -35.94
C GLU A 109 -5.22 -22.78 -36.72
N MET A 110 -6.52 -22.51 -36.78
CA MET A 110 -7.12 -21.39 -37.50
C MET A 110 -8.10 -20.63 -36.59
N PRO A 111 -7.62 -20.02 -35.49
CA PRO A 111 -8.50 -19.34 -34.56
C PRO A 111 -9.01 -18.02 -35.13
N GLU A 112 -10.22 -17.65 -34.76
CA GLU A 112 -10.87 -16.40 -35.15
C GLU A 112 -11.36 -15.64 -33.91
N ILE A 113 -10.87 -14.40 -33.76
CA ILE A 113 -11.15 -13.57 -32.58
C ILE A 113 -12.56 -12.99 -32.67
N GLY A 114 -13.38 -13.25 -31.65
CA GLY A 114 -14.77 -12.80 -31.57
C GLY A 114 -15.76 -13.72 -32.27
N ALA A 115 -15.32 -14.87 -32.79
CA ALA A 115 -16.19 -15.85 -33.44
C ALA A 115 -16.75 -16.88 -32.45
N GLU A 116 -17.91 -17.43 -32.80
CA GLU A 116 -18.61 -18.51 -32.09
C GLU A 116 -18.81 -19.72 -33.05
N PRO A 117 -18.92 -20.96 -32.54
CA PRO A 117 -18.81 -21.36 -31.15
C PRO A 117 -17.38 -21.19 -30.61
N ALA A 118 -17.25 -20.67 -29.40
CA ALA A 118 -15.97 -20.47 -28.74
C ALA A 118 -15.29 -21.82 -28.44
N ILE A 119 -14.03 -21.94 -28.85
CA ILE A 119 -13.11 -22.99 -28.41
C ILE A 119 -12.27 -22.53 -27.21
N GLU A 120 -12.17 -21.22 -26.98
CA GLU A 120 -11.51 -20.59 -25.84
C GLU A 120 -12.05 -19.18 -25.57
N TYR A 121 -11.78 -18.62 -24.39
CA TYR A 121 -12.09 -17.23 -24.04
C TYR A 121 -10.82 -16.46 -23.65
N ALA A 122 -10.84 -15.15 -23.89
CA ALA A 122 -9.78 -14.26 -23.45
C ALA A 122 -10.32 -12.96 -22.86
N VAL A 123 -9.63 -12.41 -21.87
CA VAL A 123 -9.83 -11.04 -21.42
C VAL A 123 -9.07 -10.11 -22.36
N LYS A 124 -9.78 -9.25 -23.09
CA LYS A 124 -9.20 -8.21 -23.94
C LYS A 124 -8.87 -6.99 -23.10
N MET A 125 -7.62 -6.56 -23.17
CA MET A 125 -7.09 -5.45 -22.38
C MET A 125 -6.36 -4.44 -23.26
N ARG A 126 -6.28 -3.18 -22.82
CA ARG A 126 -5.31 -2.22 -23.35
C ARG A 126 -3.93 -2.56 -22.82
N ARG A 127 -2.97 -2.69 -23.73
CA ARG A 127 -1.57 -2.92 -23.37
C ARG A 127 -0.95 -1.64 -22.81
N PHE A 128 -0.12 -1.79 -21.79
CA PHE A 128 0.80 -0.76 -21.31
C PHE A 128 2.24 -1.32 -21.29
N ALA A 129 3.23 -0.44 -21.17
CA ALA A 129 4.62 -0.85 -21.12
C ALA A 129 4.96 -1.43 -19.74
N ALA A 130 5.58 -2.62 -19.69
CA ALA A 130 5.98 -3.25 -18.43
C ALA A 130 6.94 -2.36 -17.60
N SER A 131 7.72 -1.49 -18.25
CA SER A 131 8.56 -0.48 -17.58
C SER A 131 7.78 0.58 -16.80
N GLN A 132 6.45 0.61 -16.91
CA GLN A 132 5.56 1.48 -16.13
C GLN A 132 4.99 0.79 -14.88
N GLN A 133 5.27 -0.50 -14.65
CA GLN A 133 4.91 -1.15 -13.38
C GLN A 133 5.72 -0.51 -12.24
N LEU A 134 5.09 -0.32 -11.08
CA LEU A 134 5.71 0.41 -9.97
C LEU A 134 6.93 -0.35 -9.41
N ASP A 135 6.94 -1.68 -9.44
CA ASP A 135 8.12 -2.45 -9.04
C ASP A 135 9.36 -2.11 -9.91
N ARG A 136 9.16 -1.97 -11.23
CA ARG A 136 10.20 -1.54 -12.18
C ARG A 136 10.60 -0.09 -12.02
N LEU A 137 9.63 0.79 -11.73
CA LEU A 137 9.93 2.19 -11.46
C LEU A 137 10.71 2.37 -10.15
N ALA A 138 10.40 1.56 -9.12
CA ALA A 138 11.11 1.57 -7.84
C ALA A 138 12.60 1.17 -7.99
N GLU A 139 12.89 0.15 -8.79
CA GLU A 139 14.26 -0.30 -9.14
C GLU A 139 15.12 0.85 -9.70
N HIS A 140 14.50 1.82 -10.39
CA HIS A 140 15.17 2.95 -11.02
C HIS A 140 14.98 4.28 -10.28
N GLY A 141 14.36 4.28 -9.10
CA GLY A 141 14.08 5.51 -8.33
C GLY A 141 13.13 6.48 -9.04
N LYS A 142 12.17 5.97 -9.83
CA LYS A 142 11.25 6.78 -10.66
C LYS A 142 9.83 6.87 -10.10
N ILE A 143 9.58 6.37 -8.89
CA ILE A 143 8.32 6.62 -8.20
C ILE A 143 8.43 7.98 -7.54
N LEU A 144 7.53 8.89 -7.92
CA LEU A 144 7.42 10.21 -7.33
C LEU A 144 6.43 10.19 -6.16
N PRO A 145 6.56 11.10 -5.17
CA PRO A 145 5.68 11.14 -4.01
C PRO A 145 4.18 11.26 -4.38
N GLU A 146 3.84 12.03 -5.40
CA GLU A 146 2.48 12.20 -5.90
C GLU A 146 1.87 10.90 -6.46
N HIS A 147 2.69 9.95 -6.92
CA HIS A 147 2.20 8.64 -7.34
C HIS A 147 1.67 7.84 -6.14
N MET A 148 2.27 8.02 -4.95
CA MET A 148 1.82 7.39 -3.71
C MET A 148 0.57 8.07 -3.15
N ASP A 149 0.50 9.40 -3.22
CA ASP A 149 -0.68 10.16 -2.79
C ASP A 149 -1.90 9.78 -3.66
N SER A 150 -1.73 9.74 -4.98
CA SER A 150 -2.77 9.31 -5.93
C SER A 150 -3.23 7.87 -5.67
N LEU A 151 -2.28 6.97 -5.38
CA LEU A 151 -2.60 5.58 -5.04
C LEU A 151 -3.38 5.51 -3.73
N ALA A 152 -2.93 6.18 -2.68
CA ALA A 152 -3.59 6.20 -1.37
C ALA A 152 -5.03 6.73 -1.47
N ALA A 153 -5.23 7.85 -2.17
CA ALA A 153 -6.56 8.41 -2.40
C ALA A 153 -7.48 7.46 -3.16
N LYS A 154 -6.96 6.79 -4.21
CA LYS A 154 -7.72 5.82 -5.00
C LYS A 154 -8.11 4.60 -4.18
N ILE A 155 -7.19 4.06 -3.38
CA ILE A 155 -7.42 2.88 -2.55
C ILE A 155 -8.38 3.22 -1.40
N ALA A 156 -8.22 4.38 -0.76
CA ALA A 156 -9.17 4.86 0.26
C ALA A 156 -10.59 4.99 -0.30
N HIS A 157 -10.75 5.60 -1.48
CA HIS A 157 -12.06 5.71 -2.14
C HIS A 157 -12.63 4.34 -2.50
N PHE A 158 -11.81 3.47 -3.07
CA PHE A 158 -12.19 2.10 -3.43
C PHE A 158 -12.66 1.33 -2.21
N HIS A 159 -11.88 1.28 -1.12
CA HIS A 159 -12.26 0.60 0.10
C HIS A 159 -13.56 1.14 0.65
N ASN A 160 -13.68 2.45 0.85
CA ASN A 160 -14.88 3.09 1.42
C ASN A 160 -16.15 2.83 0.59
N GLY A 161 -16.02 2.68 -0.74
CA GLY A 161 -17.13 2.39 -1.64
C GLY A 161 -17.53 0.92 -1.76
N LEU A 162 -16.74 -0.02 -1.23
CA LEU A 162 -17.07 -1.44 -1.24
C LEU A 162 -18.03 -1.83 -0.10
N PRO A 163 -18.93 -2.80 -0.33
CA PRO A 163 -19.71 -3.40 0.75
C PRO A 163 -18.80 -4.16 1.73
N SER A 164 -19.20 -4.15 2.99
CA SER A 164 -18.59 -4.96 4.05
C SER A 164 -18.94 -6.43 3.88
N ALA A 165 -18.04 -7.32 4.30
CA ALA A 165 -18.30 -8.75 4.38
C ALA A 165 -19.40 -9.04 5.41
N GLU A 166 -20.27 -9.99 5.09
CA GLU A 166 -21.20 -10.53 6.07
C GLU A 166 -20.46 -11.51 7.01
N PRO A 167 -20.47 -11.31 8.34
CA PRO A 167 -19.74 -12.19 9.25
C PRO A 167 -20.15 -13.67 9.12
N ALA A 168 -21.41 -13.94 8.81
CA ALA A 168 -21.95 -15.28 8.61
C ALA A 168 -21.34 -16.02 7.40
N ALA A 169 -20.81 -15.30 6.42
CA ALA A 169 -20.14 -15.90 5.26
C ALA A 169 -18.75 -16.48 5.59
N GLY A 170 -18.19 -16.16 6.77
CA GLY A 170 -16.90 -16.67 7.25
C GLY A 170 -15.67 -16.11 6.52
N LEU A 171 -15.86 -15.33 5.45
CA LEU A 171 -14.78 -14.71 4.67
C LEU A 171 -14.10 -13.58 5.45
N GLY A 172 -12.77 -13.57 5.43
CA GLY A 172 -11.94 -12.59 6.13
C GLY A 172 -12.05 -12.59 7.66
N SER A 173 -12.69 -13.60 8.26
CA SER A 173 -12.67 -13.86 9.71
C SER A 173 -11.24 -14.08 10.23
N ALA A 174 -11.05 -13.99 11.55
CA ALA A 174 -9.72 -14.28 12.12
C ALA A 174 -9.31 -15.73 11.82
N THR A 175 -10.25 -16.68 11.90
CA THR A 175 -10.01 -18.08 11.53
C THR A 175 -9.63 -18.25 10.06
N ALA A 176 -10.33 -17.58 9.13
CA ALA A 176 -9.97 -17.63 7.71
C ALA A 176 -8.57 -17.02 7.45
N THR A 177 -8.26 -15.91 8.12
CA THR A 177 -6.95 -15.26 8.06
C THR A 177 -5.86 -16.19 8.60
N GLN A 178 -6.09 -16.84 9.74
CA GLN A 178 -5.16 -17.81 10.31
C GLN A 178 -4.92 -18.99 9.37
N ALA A 179 -5.98 -19.54 8.77
CA ALA A 179 -5.87 -20.65 7.83
C ALA A 179 -5.00 -20.26 6.62
N ALA A 180 -5.19 -19.05 6.08
CA ALA A 180 -4.37 -18.54 4.98
C ALA A 180 -2.89 -18.35 5.36
N VAL A 181 -2.62 -17.85 6.56
CA VAL A 181 -1.26 -17.74 7.11
C VAL A 181 -0.62 -19.13 7.25
N LEU A 182 -1.29 -20.06 7.93
CA LEU A 182 -0.77 -21.40 8.17
C LEU A 182 -0.53 -22.18 6.87
N GLN A 183 -1.42 -22.01 5.88
CA GLN A 183 -1.22 -22.60 4.56
C GLN A 183 0.02 -22.03 3.85
N THR A 184 0.26 -20.73 3.97
CA THR A 184 1.47 -20.07 3.42
C THR A 184 2.73 -20.68 4.04
N PHE A 185 2.77 -20.81 5.37
CA PHE A 185 3.93 -21.39 6.06
C PHE A 185 4.11 -22.87 5.76
N LYS A 186 3.03 -23.64 5.61
CA LYS A 186 3.09 -25.05 5.18
C LYS A 186 3.76 -25.18 3.81
N GLN A 187 3.37 -24.36 2.84
CA GLN A 187 3.95 -24.36 1.50
C GLN A 187 5.41 -23.90 1.51
N LEU A 188 5.72 -22.85 2.27
CA LEU A 188 7.06 -22.33 2.42
C LEU A 188 8.02 -23.35 3.06
N GLN A 189 7.57 -24.06 4.09
CA GLN A 189 8.35 -25.09 4.76
C GLN A 189 8.58 -26.31 3.86
N ALA A 190 7.58 -26.72 3.09
CA ALA A 190 7.75 -27.77 2.08
C ALA A 190 8.75 -27.36 0.98
N ALA A 191 8.70 -26.12 0.51
CA ALA A 191 9.57 -25.62 -0.55
C ALA A 191 11.04 -25.42 -0.10
N LEU A 192 11.28 -25.24 1.20
CA LEU A 192 12.59 -24.94 1.78
C LEU A 192 13.14 -26.05 2.69
N ALA A 193 12.49 -27.22 2.72
CA ALA A 193 12.94 -28.38 3.50
C ALA A 193 14.36 -28.78 3.10
N GLY A 194 15.23 -29.03 4.09
CA GLY A 194 16.64 -29.37 3.89
C GLY A 194 17.54 -28.22 3.45
N THR A 195 17.04 -26.98 3.42
CA THR A 195 17.85 -25.79 3.13
C THR A 195 18.26 -25.06 4.40
N GLU A 196 19.24 -24.15 4.31
CA GLU A 196 19.67 -23.28 5.42
C GLU A 196 18.53 -22.41 6.01
N ASN A 197 17.42 -22.23 5.26
CA ASN A 197 16.30 -21.40 5.66
C ASN A 197 15.21 -22.16 6.44
N GLU A 198 15.31 -23.48 6.56
CA GLU A 198 14.27 -24.30 7.21
C GLU A 198 14.01 -23.86 8.66
N ALA A 199 15.08 -23.69 9.46
CA ALA A 199 14.98 -23.24 10.84
C ALA A 199 14.42 -21.80 10.95
N ARG A 200 14.78 -20.92 10.00
CA ARG A 200 14.27 -19.54 9.95
C ARG A 200 12.76 -19.51 9.72
N VAL A 201 12.26 -20.35 8.80
CA VAL A 201 10.82 -20.48 8.52
C VAL A 201 10.08 -20.99 9.75
N ALA A 202 10.62 -21.99 10.45
CA ALA A 202 10.02 -22.52 11.66
C ALA A 202 9.92 -21.46 12.78
N GLY A 203 10.99 -20.69 13.02
CA GLY A 203 10.98 -19.61 13.99
C GLY A 203 10.01 -18.49 13.63
N LEU A 204 9.97 -18.08 12.35
CA LEU A 204 9.02 -17.07 11.89
C LEU A 204 7.55 -17.54 12.01
N ARG A 205 7.29 -18.82 11.72
CA ARG A 205 5.96 -19.42 11.91
C ARG A 205 5.51 -19.33 13.36
N GLN A 206 6.37 -19.67 14.31
CA GLN A 206 6.04 -19.57 15.74
C GLN A 206 5.77 -18.12 16.15
N ALA A 207 6.59 -17.17 15.67
CA ALA A 207 6.43 -15.76 15.97
C ALA A 207 5.08 -15.20 15.44
N ILE A 208 4.72 -15.54 14.19
CA ILE A 208 3.46 -15.06 13.61
C ILE A 208 2.22 -15.73 14.21
N GLU A 209 2.32 -17.01 14.62
CA GLU A 209 1.25 -17.70 15.35
C GLU A 209 1.03 -17.06 16.73
N THR A 210 2.11 -16.67 17.41
CA THR A 210 2.05 -15.93 18.68
C THR A 210 1.38 -14.57 18.48
N GLU A 211 1.81 -13.79 17.48
CA GLU A 211 1.21 -12.50 17.17
C GLU A 211 -0.27 -12.63 16.79
N TYR A 212 -0.64 -13.65 16.00
CA TYR A 212 -2.04 -13.95 15.70
C TYR A 212 -2.86 -14.18 16.98
N GLY A 213 -2.33 -14.94 17.94
CA GLY A 213 -2.99 -15.17 19.24
C GLY A 213 -3.33 -13.87 19.96
N VAL A 214 -2.39 -12.91 19.98
CA VAL A 214 -2.56 -11.57 20.56
C VAL A 214 -3.58 -10.73 19.78
N ARG A 215 -3.62 -10.85 18.45
CA ARG A 215 -4.44 -10.00 17.56
C ARG A 215 -5.80 -10.57 17.20
N LYS A 216 -6.11 -11.81 17.58
CA LYS A 216 -7.34 -12.52 17.18
C LYS A 216 -8.61 -11.72 17.45
N GLU A 217 -8.78 -11.19 18.66
CA GLU A 217 -9.97 -10.40 19.01
C GLU A 217 -10.08 -9.11 18.21
N HIS A 218 -8.94 -8.50 17.88
CA HIS A 218 -8.90 -7.29 17.06
C HIS A 218 -9.29 -7.60 15.62
N LEU A 219 -8.85 -8.72 15.05
CA LEU A 219 -9.29 -9.20 13.73
C LEU A 219 -10.81 -9.42 13.67
N GLU A 220 -11.39 -10.07 14.68
CA GLU A 220 -12.85 -10.29 14.75
C GLU A 220 -13.63 -8.98 14.90
N ARG A 221 -13.12 -8.04 15.72
CA ARG A 221 -13.71 -6.71 15.85
C ARG A 221 -13.75 -6.00 14.51
N ARG A 222 -12.69 -6.09 13.72
CA ARG A 222 -12.60 -5.44 12.41
C ARG A 222 -13.57 -6.02 11.38
N LEU A 223 -13.82 -7.33 11.41
CA LEU A 223 -14.90 -7.93 10.63
C LEU A 223 -16.27 -7.36 11.07
N ALA A 224 -16.55 -7.31 12.37
CA ALA A 224 -17.81 -6.79 12.91
C ALA A 224 -18.03 -5.30 12.59
N GLU A 225 -16.96 -4.51 12.56
CA GLU A 225 -16.98 -3.07 12.23
C GLU A 225 -16.99 -2.79 10.71
N GLY A 226 -16.98 -3.82 9.86
CA GLY A 226 -17.11 -3.69 8.41
C GLY A 226 -15.82 -3.28 7.67
N PHE A 227 -14.67 -3.64 8.23
CA PHE A 227 -13.36 -3.39 7.60
C PHE A 227 -12.87 -4.54 6.72
N VAL A 228 -13.57 -5.68 6.72
CA VAL A 228 -13.33 -6.76 5.75
C VAL A 228 -14.20 -6.51 4.52
N ARG A 229 -13.58 -6.42 3.33
CA ARG A 229 -14.25 -6.05 2.07
C ARG A 229 -13.70 -6.88 0.90
N GLU A 230 -14.38 -6.88 -0.26
CA GLU A 230 -13.90 -7.53 -1.50
C GLU A 230 -12.79 -6.70 -2.17
N CYS A 231 -11.66 -6.62 -1.51
CA CYS A 231 -10.41 -5.95 -1.87
C CYS A 231 -9.79 -6.44 -3.20
N HIS A 232 -8.58 -5.96 -3.57
CA HIS A 232 -7.81 -6.49 -4.71
C HIS A 232 -7.21 -7.88 -4.44
N GLY A 233 -6.84 -8.14 -3.18
CA GLY A 233 -6.22 -9.39 -2.73
C GLY A 233 -4.71 -9.53 -3.01
N ASP A 234 -4.20 -8.84 -4.03
CA ASP A 234 -2.78 -8.92 -4.47
C ASP A 234 -2.15 -7.54 -4.82
N LEU A 235 -2.35 -6.54 -3.96
CA LEU A 235 -1.95 -5.14 -4.21
C LEU A 235 -0.45 -4.88 -3.92
N HIS A 236 0.44 -5.63 -4.57
CA HIS A 236 1.89 -5.36 -4.54
C HIS A 236 2.33 -4.47 -5.72
N LEU A 237 3.54 -3.89 -5.71
CA LEU A 237 3.96 -2.91 -6.72
C LEU A 237 3.99 -3.46 -8.16
N GLY A 238 4.23 -4.76 -8.33
CA GLY A 238 4.15 -5.42 -9.65
C GLY A 238 2.74 -5.40 -10.29
N ASN A 239 1.70 -5.20 -9.48
CA ASN A 239 0.29 -5.16 -9.86
C ASN A 239 -0.26 -3.72 -9.85
N ILE A 240 0.64 -2.73 -9.90
CA ILE A 240 0.28 -1.32 -10.02
C ILE A 240 1.10 -0.72 -11.15
N ALA A 241 0.45 -0.05 -12.10
CA ALA A 241 1.11 0.57 -13.25
C ALA A 241 0.85 2.07 -13.30
N LEU A 242 1.84 2.84 -13.75
CA LEU A 242 1.69 4.25 -14.07
C LEU A 242 1.05 4.41 -15.45
N ILE A 243 -0.22 4.81 -15.47
CA ILE A 243 -0.98 5.00 -16.71
C ILE A 243 -1.37 6.47 -16.81
N ARG A 244 -0.79 7.19 -17.78
CA ARG A 244 -0.99 8.63 -17.96
C ARG A 244 -0.74 9.43 -16.66
N GLY A 245 0.34 9.09 -15.97
CA GLY A 245 0.74 9.74 -14.71
C GLY A 245 -0.07 9.33 -13.47
N GLN A 246 -0.96 8.34 -13.57
CA GLN A 246 -1.77 7.88 -12.44
C GLN A 246 -1.41 6.44 -12.06
N SER A 247 -1.30 6.17 -10.75
CA SER A 247 -1.09 4.83 -10.22
C SER A 247 -2.37 4.00 -10.37
N VAL A 248 -2.34 2.95 -11.17
CA VAL A 248 -3.51 2.12 -11.53
C VAL A 248 -3.25 0.67 -11.12
N PRO A 249 -3.91 0.17 -10.06
CA PRO A 249 -3.92 -1.26 -9.74
C PRO A 249 -4.54 -2.09 -10.85
N PHE A 250 -3.99 -3.27 -11.11
CA PHE A 250 -4.48 -4.24 -12.08
C PHE A 250 -4.11 -5.65 -11.61
N ASP A 251 -4.73 -6.67 -12.20
CA ASP A 251 -4.50 -8.10 -11.87
C ASP A 251 -5.02 -8.53 -10.48
N CYS A 252 -6.24 -8.11 -10.13
CA CYS A 252 -6.96 -8.56 -8.94
C CYS A 252 -7.19 -10.09 -8.96
N ILE A 253 -7.06 -10.75 -7.80
CA ILE A 253 -7.26 -12.21 -7.68
C ILE A 253 -8.73 -12.59 -7.98
N GLU A 254 -8.97 -13.21 -9.12
CA GLU A 254 -10.29 -13.65 -9.56
C GLU A 254 -10.69 -15.03 -9.01
N PHE A 255 -9.73 -15.89 -8.77
CA PHE A 255 -9.98 -17.32 -8.57
C PHE A 255 -10.29 -17.74 -7.13
N SER A 256 -10.01 -16.89 -6.14
CA SER A 256 -10.22 -17.24 -4.73
C SER A 256 -10.83 -16.09 -3.94
N PRO A 257 -12.12 -16.16 -3.59
CA PRO A 257 -12.78 -15.18 -2.74
C PRO A 257 -12.05 -14.97 -1.41
N SER A 258 -11.55 -16.03 -0.78
CA SER A 258 -10.87 -15.93 0.53
C SER A 258 -9.56 -15.15 0.49
N LEU A 259 -8.94 -14.98 -0.68
CA LEU A 259 -7.72 -14.16 -0.85
C LEU A 259 -8.03 -12.68 -1.12
N ARG A 260 -9.27 -12.34 -1.49
CA ARG A 260 -9.69 -10.96 -1.78
C ARG A 260 -10.73 -10.40 -0.82
N TRP A 261 -11.47 -11.23 -0.10
CA TRP A 261 -12.30 -10.81 1.03
C TRP A 261 -11.45 -10.75 2.28
N ILE A 262 -10.79 -9.61 2.47
CA ILE A 262 -9.76 -9.40 3.49
C ILE A 262 -9.98 -8.06 4.18
N ASP A 263 -9.37 -7.90 5.35
CA ASP A 263 -9.27 -6.60 6.02
C ASP A 263 -8.58 -5.58 5.09
N VAL A 264 -9.11 -4.37 5.03
CA VAL A 264 -8.55 -3.29 4.21
C VAL A 264 -7.11 -2.92 4.59
N MET A 265 -6.72 -3.06 5.85
CA MET A 265 -5.33 -2.86 6.30
C MET A 265 -4.41 -3.99 5.82
N ASN A 266 -4.93 -5.21 5.61
CA ASN A 266 -4.18 -6.30 5.00
C ASN A 266 -3.86 -6.01 3.52
N GLU A 267 -4.80 -5.39 2.79
CA GLU A 267 -4.56 -4.92 1.42
C GLU A 267 -3.49 -3.81 1.39
N VAL A 268 -3.64 -2.78 2.22
CA VAL A 268 -2.67 -1.66 2.34
C VAL A 268 -1.27 -2.17 2.71
N ALA A 269 -1.19 -3.10 3.66
CA ALA A 269 0.07 -3.70 4.11
C ALA A 269 0.84 -4.34 2.95
N PHE A 270 0.18 -4.85 1.90
CA PHE A 270 0.88 -5.47 0.80
C PHE A 270 1.71 -4.45 -0.01
N THR A 271 1.16 -3.26 -0.28
CA THR A 271 1.91 -2.17 -0.92
C THR A 271 3.03 -1.66 -0.03
N VAL A 272 2.75 -1.43 1.26
CA VAL A 272 3.73 -0.96 2.25
C VAL A 272 4.90 -1.95 2.35
N MET A 273 4.63 -3.24 2.51
CA MET A 273 5.64 -4.30 2.58
C MET A 273 6.53 -4.31 1.34
N ASP A 274 5.95 -4.20 0.14
CA ASP A 274 6.71 -4.28 -1.12
C ASP A 274 7.61 -3.03 -1.31
N LEU A 275 7.21 -1.86 -0.80
CA LEU A 275 8.05 -0.65 -0.73
C LEU A 275 9.17 -0.78 0.31
N LEU A 276 8.88 -1.32 1.50
CA LEU A 276 9.87 -1.56 2.54
C LEU A 276 10.95 -2.55 2.08
N HIS A 277 10.55 -3.65 1.41
CA HIS A 277 11.47 -4.62 0.81
C HIS A 277 12.47 -3.98 -0.16
N ARG A 278 12.02 -2.95 -0.89
CA ARG A 278 12.83 -2.18 -1.85
C ARG A 278 13.58 -0.99 -1.24
N GLN A 279 13.60 -0.88 0.09
CA GLN A 279 14.26 0.21 0.80
C GLN A 279 13.72 1.59 0.38
N ARG A 280 12.39 1.68 0.20
CA ARG A 280 11.64 2.90 -0.09
C ARG A 280 10.68 3.23 1.05
N SER A 281 11.21 3.29 2.28
CA SER A 281 10.40 3.53 3.47
C SER A 281 9.70 4.89 3.45
N GLU A 282 10.33 5.89 2.85
CA GLU A 282 9.76 7.22 2.65
C GLU A 282 8.44 7.17 1.87
N LEU A 283 8.42 6.43 0.76
CA LEU A 283 7.22 6.24 -0.06
C LEU A 283 6.19 5.33 0.63
N ALA A 284 6.65 4.33 1.39
CA ALA A 284 5.79 3.42 2.14
C ALA A 284 4.96 4.18 3.19
N TYR A 285 5.63 5.00 4.01
CA TYR A 285 4.97 5.77 5.06
C TYR A 285 4.21 6.98 4.52
N ARG A 286 4.61 7.54 3.37
CA ARG A 286 3.77 8.51 2.65
C ARG A 286 2.44 7.90 2.21
N PHE A 287 2.48 6.74 1.52
CA PHE A 287 1.27 6.03 1.08
C PHE A 287 0.37 5.67 2.27
N LEU A 288 0.95 5.08 3.32
CA LEU A 288 0.21 4.66 4.51
C LEU A 288 -0.47 5.83 5.21
N ASN A 289 0.27 6.91 5.50
CA ASN A 289 -0.31 8.07 6.18
C ASN A 289 -1.36 8.79 5.33
N ALA A 290 -1.16 8.91 4.01
CA ALA A 290 -2.19 9.46 3.12
C ALA A 290 -3.48 8.61 3.13
N TYR A 291 -3.36 7.28 3.21
CA TYR A 291 -4.51 6.38 3.35
C TYR A 291 -5.20 6.55 4.71
N LEU A 292 -4.43 6.60 5.81
CA LEU A 292 -4.96 6.79 7.17
C LEU A 292 -5.67 8.13 7.33
N GLU A 293 -5.11 9.22 6.79
CA GLU A 293 -5.75 10.54 6.81
C GLU A 293 -7.05 10.56 5.98
N ALA A 294 -7.08 9.88 4.84
CA ALA A 294 -8.28 9.81 4.01
C ALA A 294 -9.41 8.97 4.65
N THR A 295 -9.07 7.87 5.32
CA THR A 295 -10.04 6.90 5.84
C THR A 295 -10.36 7.07 7.32
N GLY A 296 -9.41 7.55 8.12
CA GLY A 296 -9.47 7.57 9.58
C GLY A 296 -9.19 6.22 10.23
N ASP A 297 -8.73 5.24 9.46
CA ASP A 297 -8.56 3.85 9.88
C ASP A 297 -7.29 3.59 10.71
N TYR A 298 -7.04 4.43 11.71
CA TYR A 298 -5.96 4.23 12.67
C TYR A 298 -6.16 2.94 13.49
N GLY A 299 -7.40 2.47 13.61
CA GLY A 299 -7.75 1.20 14.26
C GLY A 299 -7.17 -0.03 13.55
N GLY A 300 -6.79 0.06 12.27
CA GLY A 300 -6.10 -1.02 11.57
C GLY A 300 -4.61 -1.13 11.91
N VAL A 301 -3.97 -0.04 12.34
CA VAL A 301 -2.50 0.02 12.54
C VAL A 301 -1.96 -1.01 13.54
N PRO A 302 -2.63 -1.35 14.65
CA PRO A 302 -2.19 -2.43 15.53
C PRO A 302 -2.03 -3.81 14.86
N LEU A 303 -2.68 -4.04 13.72
CA LEU A 303 -2.53 -5.27 12.92
C LEU A 303 -1.42 -5.18 11.86
N LEU A 304 -0.88 -3.98 11.61
CA LEU A 304 0.04 -3.74 10.51
C LEU A 304 1.32 -4.61 10.60
N PRO A 305 2.00 -4.78 11.75
CA PRO A 305 3.18 -5.65 11.85
C PRO A 305 2.87 -7.11 11.44
N PHE A 306 1.74 -7.65 11.90
CA PHE A 306 1.25 -8.97 11.54
C PHE A 306 1.00 -9.09 10.03
N TYR A 307 0.29 -8.13 9.43
CA TYR A 307 0.00 -8.16 8.00
C TYR A 307 1.24 -7.96 7.12
N LEU A 308 2.17 -7.09 7.52
CA LEU A 308 3.46 -6.91 6.81
C LEU A 308 4.25 -8.21 6.80
N ALA A 309 4.36 -8.88 7.96
CA ALA A 309 5.05 -10.16 8.08
C ALA A 309 4.37 -11.27 7.27
N TYR A 310 3.04 -11.34 7.32
CA TYR A 310 2.27 -12.27 6.51
C TYR A 310 2.49 -12.05 5.00
N ARG A 311 2.38 -10.81 4.51
CA ARG A 311 2.57 -10.50 3.09
C ARG A 311 4.01 -10.71 2.62
N ALA A 312 5.00 -10.44 3.48
CA ALA A 312 6.38 -10.80 3.21
C ALA A 312 6.55 -12.33 3.10
N ALA A 313 5.94 -13.12 4.00
CA ALA A 313 5.96 -14.58 3.93
C ALA A 313 5.29 -15.13 2.65
N VAL A 314 4.19 -14.51 2.18
CA VAL A 314 3.58 -14.84 0.88
C VAL A 314 4.57 -14.62 -0.27
N ARG A 315 5.30 -13.50 -0.28
CA ARG A 315 6.32 -13.23 -1.32
C ARG A 315 7.54 -14.15 -1.22
N ALA A 316 7.94 -14.52 0.00
CA ALA A 316 8.95 -15.55 0.23
C ALA A 316 8.52 -16.89 -0.38
N MET A 317 7.29 -17.32 -0.09
CA MET A 317 6.70 -18.56 -0.60
C MET A 317 6.66 -18.59 -2.13
N VAL A 318 6.18 -17.51 -2.78
CA VAL A 318 6.17 -17.41 -4.25
C VAL A 318 7.59 -17.51 -4.82
N SER A 319 8.57 -16.89 -4.16
CA SER A 319 9.98 -16.94 -4.59
C SER A 319 10.57 -18.34 -4.42
N ALA A 320 10.26 -19.05 -3.33
CA ALA A 320 10.69 -20.42 -3.08
C ALA A 320 10.08 -21.40 -4.09
N ILE A 321 8.77 -21.29 -4.37
CA ILE A 321 8.09 -22.11 -5.39
C ILE A 321 8.74 -21.89 -6.76
N ARG A 322 9.01 -20.63 -7.13
CA ARG A 322 9.72 -20.30 -8.38
C ARG A 322 11.07 -21.00 -8.42
N ALA A 323 11.88 -20.93 -7.36
CA ALA A 323 13.18 -21.59 -7.31
C ALA A 323 13.14 -23.12 -7.47
N GLY A 324 11.99 -23.75 -7.17
CA GLY A 324 11.75 -25.18 -7.36
C GLY A 324 11.46 -25.60 -8.80
N GLN A 325 11.22 -24.67 -9.72
CA GLN A 325 10.91 -24.99 -11.12
C GLN A 325 12.11 -25.56 -11.86
N SER A 326 11.93 -26.70 -12.55
CA SER A 326 12.98 -27.43 -13.27
C SER A 326 13.61 -26.66 -14.43
N ASN A 327 12.88 -25.69 -15.01
CA ASN A 327 13.25 -25.03 -16.26
C ASN A 327 14.02 -23.71 -16.05
N LEU A 328 14.37 -23.37 -14.81
CA LEU A 328 15.12 -22.15 -14.50
C LEU A 328 16.62 -22.35 -14.66
N SER A 329 17.31 -21.32 -15.17
CA SER A 329 18.76 -21.29 -15.14
C SER A 329 19.28 -21.29 -13.68
N LYS A 330 20.49 -21.79 -13.46
CA LYS A 330 21.13 -21.76 -12.12
C LYS A 330 21.13 -20.33 -11.52
N ARG A 331 21.35 -19.32 -12.37
CA ARG A 331 21.33 -17.91 -11.98
C ARG A 331 19.94 -17.46 -11.51
N ASP A 332 18.90 -17.80 -12.25
CA ASP A 332 17.53 -17.41 -11.90
C ASP A 332 17.04 -18.13 -10.65
N LYS A 333 17.43 -19.39 -10.46
CA LYS A 333 17.19 -20.13 -9.22
C LYS A 333 17.86 -19.48 -8.02
N ALA A 334 19.14 -19.11 -8.14
CA ALA A 334 19.86 -18.40 -7.07
C ALA A 334 19.23 -17.04 -6.75
N ALA A 335 18.81 -16.28 -7.77
CA ALA A 335 18.11 -15.01 -7.57
C ALA A 335 16.76 -15.18 -6.86
N ALA A 336 16.00 -16.22 -7.20
CA ALA A 336 14.73 -16.53 -6.54
C ALA A 336 14.92 -16.93 -5.06
N LEU A 337 15.95 -17.73 -4.74
CA LEU A 337 16.28 -18.07 -3.34
C LEU A 337 16.77 -16.86 -2.54
N ALA A 338 17.61 -16.00 -3.12
CA ALA A 338 18.02 -14.76 -2.48
C ALA A 338 16.82 -13.84 -2.20
N SER A 339 15.90 -13.71 -3.17
CA SER A 339 14.64 -12.98 -2.97
C SER A 339 13.81 -13.60 -1.83
N CYS A 340 13.69 -14.93 -1.78
CA CYS A 340 13.02 -15.62 -0.68
C CYS A 340 13.62 -15.26 0.68
N SER A 341 14.95 -15.37 0.82
CA SER A 341 15.66 -15.02 2.06
C SER A 341 15.39 -13.57 2.49
N SER A 342 15.47 -12.62 1.56
CA SER A 342 15.25 -11.20 1.87
C SER A 342 13.83 -10.89 2.34
N PHE A 343 12.82 -11.62 1.87
CA PHE A 343 11.46 -11.50 2.38
C PHE A 343 11.29 -12.14 3.77
N LEU A 344 12.00 -13.23 4.08
CA LEU A 344 12.05 -13.77 5.43
C LEU A 344 12.66 -12.76 6.41
N ASP A 345 13.75 -12.09 6.03
CA ASP A 345 14.38 -11.04 6.85
C ASP A 345 13.42 -9.89 7.12
N LEU A 346 12.71 -9.43 6.08
CA LEU A 346 11.69 -8.38 6.23
C LEU A 346 10.56 -8.82 7.16
N ALA A 347 10.05 -10.05 7.01
CA ALA A 347 8.98 -10.56 7.86
C ALA A 347 9.39 -10.59 9.34
N THR A 348 10.60 -11.07 9.63
CA THR A 348 11.17 -11.06 10.98
C THR A 348 11.34 -9.64 11.50
N ALA A 349 11.87 -8.71 10.69
CA ALA A 349 12.05 -7.32 11.09
C ALA A 349 10.72 -6.63 11.43
N CYS A 350 9.67 -6.86 10.64
CA CYS A 350 8.34 -6.28 10.88
C CYS A 350 7.72 -6.74 12.20
N LEU A 351 7.91 -8.01 12.60
CA LEU A 351 7.41 -8.52 13.90
C LEU A 351 8.26 -8.02 15.08
N ALA A 352 9.54 -7.75 14.87
CA ALA A 352 10.45 -7.31 15.93
C ALA A 352 10.45 -5.79 16.16
N GLN A 353 9.97 -5.00 15.21
CA GLN A 353 10.06 -3.54 15.26
C GLN A 353 9.05 -2.96 16.26
N GLN A 354 9.57 -2.44 17.37
CA GLN A 354 8.83 -1.68 18.37
C GLN A 354 9.72 -0.50 18.79
N ARG A 355 9.39 0.71 18.32
CA ARG A 355 10.13 1.94 18.65
C ARG A 355 9.14 3.09 18.84
N PRO A 356 8.24 2.99 19.84
CA PRO A 356 7.29 4.06 20.10
C PRO A 356 8.04 5.32 20.50
N ALA A 357 7.64 6.45 19.94
CA ALA A 357 8.15 7.76 20.29
C ALA A 357 7.07 8.80 19.93
N LEU A 358 6.92 9.84 20.73
CA LEU A 358 5.90 10.86 20.53
C LEU A 358 6.53 12.21 20.19
N ILE A 359 6.14 12.74 19.04
CA ILE A 359 6.54 14.06 18.58
C ILE A 359 5.28 14.91 18.50
N ILE A 360 5.26 16.05 19.19
CA ILE A 360 4.24 17.08 18.95
C ILE A 360 4.85 18.24 18.18
N THR A 361 4.12 18.80 17.22
CA THR A 361 4.53 20.05 16.58
C THR A 361 4.15 21.24 17.45
N HIS A 362 4.91 22.33 17.38
CA HIS A 362 4.61 23.58 18.07
C HIS A 362 4.79 24.73 17.08
N GLY A 363 3.80 25.62 16.97
CA GLY A 363 3.94 26.88 16.25
C GLY A 363 2.69 27.32 15.49
N LEU A 364 2.73 28.57 15.02
CA LEU A 364 1.60 29.25 14.40
C LEU A 364 1.25 28.70 13.00
N PRO A 365 0.03 28.95 12.49
CA PRO A 365 -0.29 28.68 11.09
C PRO A 365 0.71 29.35 10.14
N GLY A 366 1.17 28.62 9.12
CA GLY A 366 2.16 29.14 8.15
C GLY A 366 3.63 28.96 8.56
N SER A 367 3.92 28.52 9.79
CA SER A 367 5.30 28.22 10.22
C SER A 367 5.90 26.96 9.58
N GLY A 368 5.06 26.13 8.95
CA GLY A 368 5.47 24.93 8.21
C GLY A 368 5.42 23.63 8.98
N LYS A 369 4.56 23.54 10.02
CA LYS A 369 4.28 22.29 10.76
C LYS A 369 3.96 21.11 9.85
N THR A 370 3.08 21.30 8.88
CA THR A 370 2.69 20.23 7.94
C THR A 370 3.83 19.83 7.00
N THR A 371 4.68 20.77 6.62
CA THR A 371 5.91 20.47 5.86
C THR A 371 6.89 19.65 6.70
N PHE A 372 7.05 19.99 7.98
CA PHE A 372 7.90 19.24 8.90
C PHE A 372 7.34 17.85 9.15
N SER A 373 6.05 17.74 9.47
CA SER A 373 5.39 16.47 9.80
C SER A 373 5.42 15.51 8.62
N GLN A 374 5.33 16.02 7.38
CA GLN A 374 5.52 15.23 6.17
C GLN A 374 6.95 14.70 6.02
N ALA A 375 7.97 15.54 6.23
CA ALA A 375 9.35 15.08 6.18
C ALA A 375 9.68 14.09 7.33
N ALA A 376 9.13 14.35 8.52
CA ALA A 376 9.34 13.53 9.70
C ALA A 376 8.71 12.13 9.54
N LEU A 377 7.48 12.02 9.03
CA LEU A 377 6.85 10.69 8.83
C LEU A 377 7.61 9.83 7.82
N GLU A 378 8.12 10.45 6.75
CA GLU A 378 8.87 9.78 5.69
C GLU A 378 10.25 9.31 6.19
N ARG A 379 10.90 10.13 7.02
CA ARG A 379 12.24 9.86 7.57
C ARG A 379 12.22 8.88 8.74
N LEU A 380 11.28 9.07 9.67
CA LEU A 380 11.23 8.35 10.94
C LEU A 380 10.28 7.15 10.92
N GLN A 381 9.64 6.87 9.78
CA GLN A 381 8.66 5.79 9.68
C GLN A 381 7.53 5.97 10.70
N ALA A 382 7.02 7.20 10.82
CA ALA A 382 6.08 7.60 11.85
C ALA A 382 4.63 7.65 11.33
N MET A 383 3.69 7.48 12.24
CA MET A 383 2.26 7.72 12.01
C MET A 383 1.94 9.18 12.35
N ARG A 384 1.37 9.92 11.42
CA ARG A 384 0.95 11.30 11.60
C ARG A 384 -0.54 11.37 11.90
N ILE A 385 -0.88 12.14 12.91
CA ILE A 385 -2.26 12.51 13.25
C ILE A 385 -2.36 14.04 13.11
N ARG A 386 -3.24 14.53 12.24
CA ARG A 386 -3.42 15.97 11.99
C ARG A 386 -4.67 16.48 12.67
N SER A 387 -4.54 17.55 13.46
CA SER A 387 -5.67 18.16 14.16
C SER A 387 -6.75 18.66 13.21
N ASP A 388 -6.39 19.30 12.09
CA ASP A 388 -7.36 19.83 11.12
C ASP A 388 -8.16 18.70 10.44
N VAL A 389 -7.53 17.55 10.15
CA VAL A 389 -8.19 16.39 9.54
C VAL A 389 -9.15 15.73 10.54
N GLU A 390 -8.69 15.47 11.76
CA GLU A 390 -9.52 14.81 12.77
C GLU A 390 -10.64 15.73 13.29
N ARG A 391 -10.40 17.05 13.33
CA ARG A 391 -11.45 18.03 13.60
C ARG A 391 -12.54 17.94 12.54
N LYS A 392 -12.21 17.99 11.25
CA LYS A 392 -13.18 17.83 10.15
C LYS A 392 -13.96 16.52 10.27
N ARG A 393 -13.27 15.42 10.56
CA ARG A 393 -13.87 14.10 10.76
C ARG A 393 -14.89 14.07 11.90
N LEU A 394 -14.60 14.72 13.03
CA LEU A 394 -15.54 14.82 14.17
C LEU A 394 -16.85 15.55 13.82
N PHE A 395 -16.87 16.36 12.76
CA PHE A 395 -18.04 17.07 12.24
C PHE A 395 -18.59 16.46 10.95
N GLY A 396 -18.17 15.23 10.59
CA GLY A 396 -18.67 14.52 9.40
C GLY A 396 -18.16 15.08 8.06
N LEU A 397 -17.12 15.91 8.08
CA LEU A 397 -16.49 16.47 6.87
C LEU A 397 -15.34 15.57 6.41
N GLY A 398 -15.14 15.49 5.09
CA GLY A 398 -13.93 14.89 4.52
C GLY A 398 -12.68 15.71 4.87
N ALA A 399 -11.49 15.12 4.77
CA ALA A 399 -10.22 15.77 5.12
C ALA A 399 -9.98 17.12 4.41
N LEU A 400 -10.44 17.25 3.16
CA LEU A 400 -10.37 18.48 2.36
C LEU A 400 -11.72 19.22 2.26
N GLY A 401 -12.75 18.80 3.00
CA GLY A 401 -14.04 19.47 2.99
C GLY A 401 -13.95 20.86 3.62
N ASP A 402 -14.65 21.85 3.05
CA ASP A 402 -14.70 23.21 3.59
C ASP A 402 -15.57 23.25 4.85
N SER A 403 -15.01 23.69 5.98
CA SER A 403 -15.75 23.77 7.24
C SER A 403 -16.54 25.07 7.41
N ARG A 404 -16.29 26.09 6.58
CA ARG A 404 -16.99 27.39 6.65
C ARG A 404 -18.47 27.29 6.32
N SER A 405 -18.88 26.23 5.61
CA SER A 405 -20.30 25.93 5.34
C SER A 405 -21.02 25.27 6.52
N HIS A 406 -20.32 24.93 7.61
CA HIS A 406 -20.90 24.23 8.76
C HIS A 406 -21.46 25.23 9.80
N THR A 407 -22.76 25.15 10.07
CA THR A 407 -23.45 25.98 11.08
C THR A 407 -22.83 25.79 12.47
N GLY A 408 -22.39 26.89 13.09
CA GLY A 408 -21.78 26.90 14.43
C GLY A 408 -20.24 26.84 14.44
N GLY A 409 -19.61 26.57 13.29
CA GLY A 409 -18.15 26.49 13.14
C GLY A 409 -17.50 25.34 13.91
N ILE A 410 -16.31 24.90 13.47
CA ILE A 410 -15.61 23.74 14.07
C ILE A 410 -14.47 24.14 15.04
N TYR A 411 -14.27 25.44 15.27
CA TYR A 411 -13.13 26.00 15.99
C TYR A 411 -13.46 26.63 17.37
N HIS A 412 -14.65 26.40 17.90
CA HIS A 412 -15.01 26.83 19.26
C HIS A 412 -14.27 26.01 20.33
N ALA A 413 -14.30 26.47 21.59
CA ALA A 413 -13.50 25.90 22.68
C ALA A 413 -13.80 24.41 22.93
N GLU A 414 -15.08 24.03 22.99
CA GLU A 414 -15.49 22.64 23.18
C GLU A 414 -15.05 21.72 22.04
N ALA A 415 -15.23 22.14 20.78
CA ALA A 415 -14.73 21.42 19.60
C ALA A 415 -13.20 21.23 19.66
N THR A 416 -12.48 22.24 20.12
CA THR A 416 -11.02 22.15 20.28
C THR A 416 -10.65 21.13 21.36
N ALA A 417 -11.29 21.16 22.52
CA ALA A 417 -11.07 20.17 23.57
C ALA A 417 -11.38 18.74 23.08
N ARG A 418 -12.51 18.53 22.38
CA ARG A 418 -12.87 17.24 21.77
C ARG A 418 -11.84 16.77 20.72
N THR A 419 -11.33 17.70 19.92
CA THR A 419 -10.29 17.38 18.93
C THR A 419 -9.02 16.91 19.62
N TYR A 420 -8.52 17.64 20.63
CA TYR A 420 -7.29 17.26 21.33
C TYR A 420 -7.43 15.95 22.11
N ALA A 421 -8.60 15.70 22.72
CA ALA A 421 -8.89 14.40 23.33
C ALA A 421 -8.83 13.26 22.29
N ARG A 422 -9.43 13.46 21.11
CA ARG A 422 -9.35 12.49 20.01
C ARG A 422 -7.90 12.25 19.55
N LEU A 423 -7.11 13.31 19.39
CA LEU A 423 -5.69 13.19 19.01
C LEU A 423 -4.90 12.40 20.06
N HIS A 424 -5.19 12.62 21.33
CA HIS A 424 -4.57 11.92 22.44
C HIS A 424 -4.92 10.42 22.46
N ASP A 425 -6.20 10.07 22.28
CA ASP A 425 -6.65 8.67 22.19
C ASP A 425 -6.00 7.93 21.01
N LEU A 426 -5.92 8.58 19.85
CA LEU A 426 -5.25 8.04 18.68
C LEU A 426 -3.74 7.86 18.93
N ALA A 427 -3.07 8.87 19.52
CA ALA A 427 -1.66 8.79 19.84
C ALA A 427 -1.38 7.64 20.81
N ARG A 428 -2.19 7.48 21.86
CA ARG A 428 -2.11 6.37 22.81
C ARG A 428 -2.18 5.01 22.11
N ALA A 429 -3.19 4.82 21.26
CA ALA A 429 -3.39 3.54 20.56
C ALA A 429 -2.22 3.21 19.63
N LEU A 430 -1.67 4.21 18.93
CA LEU A 430 -0.55 4.03 18.00
C LEU A 430 0.79 3.81 18.72
N LEU A 431 1.03 4.52 19.83
CA LEU A 431 2.21 4.31 20.69
C LEU A 431 2.16 2.91 21.33
N ALA A 432 0.99 2.48 21.84
CA ALA A 432 0.81 1.13 22.37
C ALA A 432 0.98 0.03 21.31
N ALA A 433 0.78 0.36 20.02
CA ALA A 433 1.09 -0.51 18.90
C ALA A 433 2.58 -0.50 18.49
N GLY A 434 3.42 0.32 19.14
CA GLY A 434 4.87 0.35 18.97
C GLY A 434 5.39 1.30 17.90
N PHE A 435 4.55 2.19 17.38
CA PHE A 435 4.92 3.10 16.29
C PHE A 435 5.37 4.46 16.80
N PRO A 436 6.35 5.11 16.14
CA PRO A 436 6.57 6.54 16.30
C PRO A 436 5.32 7.31 15.85
N VAL A 437 4.92 8.31 16.63
CA VAL A 437 3.71 9.12 16.39
C VAL A 437 4.08 10.60 16.31
N ILE A 438 3.55 11.27 15.29
CA ILE A 438 3.60 12.73 15.14
C ILE A 438 2.19 13.28 15.29
N VAL A 439 1.97 14.13 16.29
CA VAL A 439 0.73 14.89 16.42
C VAL A 439 0.96 16.27 15.83
N ASP A 440 0.44 16.48 14.63
CA ASP A 440 0.53 17.74 13.88
C ASP A 440 -0.65 18.64 14.26
N ALA A 441 -0.40 19.49 15.27
CA ALA A 441 -1.31 20.53 15.76
C ALA A 441 -0.53 21.79 16.17
N ALA A 442 -1.24 22.88 16.51
CA ALA A 442 -0.58 24.12 16.86
C ALA A 442 0.13 24.09 18.23
N PHE A 443 -0.46 23.38 19.22
CA PHE A 443 0.07 23.21 20.58
C PHE A 443 0.52 24.51 21.26
N LEU A 444 -0.33 25.54 21.15
CA LEU A 444 -0.01 26.89 21.64
C LEU A 444 -0.13 27.02 23.16
N LYS A 445 -0.86 26.12 23.82
CA LYS A 445 -1.05 26.14 25.28
C LYS A 445 -0.17 25.12 25.97
N ARG A 446 0.39 25.48 27.12
CA ARG A 446 1.22 24.60 27.95
C ARG A 446 0.46 23.37 28.43
N GLU A 447 -0.80 23.51 28.82
CA GLU A 447 -1.63 22.39 29.27
C GLU A 447 -1.78 21.32 28.18
N GLU A 448 -1.98 21.74 26.93
CA GLU A 448 -2.07 20.82 25.78
C GLU A 448 -0.74 20.06 25.59
N ARG A 449 0.40 20.73 25.72
CA ARG A 449 1.72 20.10 25.58
C ARG A 449 2.02 19.14 26.73
N GLU A 450 1.71 19.53 27.96
CA GLU A 450 1.90 18.71 29.15
C GLU A 450 1.07 17.43 29.09
N HIS A 451 -0.16 17.50 28.57
CA HIS A 451 -1.01 16.31 28.43
C HIS A 451 -0.38 15.23 27.54
N PHE A 452 0.23 15.61 26.41
CA PHE A 452 0.93 14.66 25.54
C PHE A 452 2.28 14.22 26.11
N ARG A 453 2.97 15.10 26.86
CA ARG A 453 4.18 14.72 27.60
C ARG A 453 3.88 13.64 28.64
N MET A 454 2.79 13.79 29.40
CA MET A 454 2.33 12.78 30.37
C MET A 454 1.96 11.45 29.70
N LEU A 455 1.36 11.48 28.51
CA LEU A 455 1.09 10.27 27.72
C LEU A 455 2.37 9.53 27.36
N ALA A 456 3.40 10.27 26.93
CA ALA A 456 4.69 9.68 26.59
C ALA A 456 5.34 9.02 27.81
N ASP A 457 5.32 9.69 28.96
CA ASP A 457 5.80 9.13 30.24
C ASP A 457 5.04 7.85 30.62
N GLU A 458 3.71 7.86 30.54
CA GLU A 458 2.85 6.72 30.91
C GLU A 458 3.18 5.48 30.08
N LEU A 459 3.48 5.67 28.79
CA LEU A 459 3.82 4.58 27.86
C LEU A 459 5.33 4.33 27.77
N ALA A 460 6.14 4.99 28.59
CA ALA A 460 7.60 4.94 28.56
C ALA A 460 8.19 5.21 27.15
N ALA A 461 7.54 6.10 26.40
CA ALA A 461 7.95 6.50 25.05
C ALA A 461 8.77 7.80 25.11
N PRO A 462 9.88 7.92 24.36
CA PRO A 462 10.58 9.18 24.19
C PRO A 462 9.66 10.29 23.66
N PHE A 463 9.85 11.52 24.15
CA PHE A 463 9.02 12.68 23.82
C PHE A 463 9.84 13.81 23.23
N ALA A 464 9.29 14.49 22.21
CA ALA A 464 9.88 15.67 21.62
C ALA A 464 8.84 16.72 21.22
N ILE A 465 9.20 18.00 21.39
CA ILE A 465 8.51 19.13 20.79
C ILE A 465 9.32 19.60 19.58
N ALA A 466 8.77 19.47 18.38
CA ALA A 466 9.30 20.14 17.21
C ALA A 466 8.72 21.56 17.18
N SER A 467 9.54 22.58 17.43
CA SER A 467 9.11 23.99 17.42
C SER A 467 9.45 24.66 16.09
N LEU A 468 8.42 25.02 15.33
CA LEU A 468 8.54 25.54 13.97
C LEU A 468 8.44 27.06 13.95
N LYS A 469 9.48 27.71 13.43
CA LYS A 469 9.55 29.17 13.29
C LYS A 469 9.69 29.58 11.83
N ALA A 470 9.04 30.68 11.47
CA ALA A 470 9.23 31.39 10.22
C ALA A 470 8.91 32.87 10.44
N SER A 471 9.51 33.75 9.64
CA SER A 471 9.21 35.18 9.66
C SER A 471 7.73 35.46 9.35
N SER A 472 7.19 36.52 9.97
CA SER A 472 5.78 36.90 9.82
C SER A 472 5.36 37.08 8.35
N GLY A 473 6.21 37.73 7.54
CA GLY A 473 5.97 37.91 6.11
C GLY A 473 5.83 36.60 5.33
N ILE A 474 6.65 35.59 5.67
CA ILE A 474 6.57 34.26 5.07
C ILE A 474 5.29 33.53 5.51
N MET A 475 4.96 33.57 6.80
CA MET A 475 3.75 32.93 7.33
C MET A 475 2.49 33.48 6.64
N GLN A 476 2.38 34.80 6.52
CA GLN A 476 1.26 35.46 5.82
C GLN A 476 1.19 35.06 4.35
N SER A 477 2.33 35.10 3.64
CA SER A 477 2.40 34.72 2.22
C SER A 477 1.97 33.26 1.99
N ARG A 478 2.38 32.34 2.88
CA ARG A 478 2.00 30.92 2.82
C ARG A 478 0.52 30.67 3.13
N ILE A 479 -0.09 31.47 4.01
CA ILE A 479 -1.52 31.39 4.29
C ILE A 479 -2.31 31.81 3.05
N VAL A 480 -1.97 32.96 2.46
CA VAL A 480 -2.64 33.48 1.25
C VAL A 480 -2.54 32.50 0.09
N LYS A 481 -1.34 31.94 -0.17
CA LYS A 481 -1.14 30.95 -1.24
C LYS A 481 -2.03 29.72 -1.05
N ARG A 482 -2.05 29.13 0.15
CA ARG A 482 -2.85 27.93 0.43
C ARG A 482 -4.35 28.14 0.28
N GLN A 483 -4.86 29.30 0.69
CA GLN A 483 -6.27 29.64 0.49
C GLN A 483 -6.65 29.68 -0.99
N SER A 484 -5.77 30.18 -1.85
CA SER A 484 -6.01 30.21 -3.30
C SER A 484 -6.00 28.83 -3.96
N GLU A 485 -5.24 27.87 -3.40
CA GLU A 485 -5.05 26.53 -3.97
C GLU A 485 -6.09 25.51 -3.45
N SER A 486 -6.76 25.77 -2.32
CA SER A 486 -7.76 24.87 -1.69
C SER A 486 -7.31 23.41 -1.56
N SER A 487 -6.00 23.20 -1.38
CA SER A 487 -5.34 21.88 -1.44
C SER A 487 -4.89 21.37 -0.07
N ASP A 488 -5.28 22.03 1.02
CA ASP A 488 -4.87 21.70 2.39
C ASP A 488 -6.11 21.63 3.32
N ALA A 489 -6.02 20.79 4.35
CA ALA A 489 -7.04 20.66 5.38
C ALA A 489 -7.10 21.89 6.30
N SER A 490 -6.00 22.63 6.44
CA SER A 490 -5.91 23.80 7.31
C SER A 490 -6.60 25.04 6.72
N GLU A 491 -7.51 25.65 7.47
CA GLU A 491 -8.35 26.78 7.02
C GLU A 491 -8.00 28.12 7.69
N ALA A 492 -6.86 28.20 8.39
CA ALA A 492 -6.45 29.42 9.07
C ALA A 492 -6.20 30.58 8.08
N ASP A 493 -6.84 31.72 8.34
CA ASP A 493 -6.63 32.98 7.63
C ASP A 493 -5.71 33.94 8.40
N LEU A 494 -5.55 35.16 7.89
CA LEU A 494 -4.71 36.19 8.50
C LEU A 494 -5.28 36.72 9.83
N GLU A 495 -6.60 36.69 10.03
CA GLU A 495 -7.23 37.09 11.29
C GLU A 495 -7.02 36.03 12.36
N VAL A 496 -7.21 34.75 11.99
CA VAL A 496 -6.89 33.60 12.83
C VAL A 496 -5.42 33.60 13.23
N LEU A 497 -4.49 33.92 12.32
CA LEU A 497 -3.07 34.04 12.67
C LEU A 497 -2.83 35.06 13.79
N LYS A 498 -3.41 36.26 13.69
CA LYS A 498 -3.26 37.30 14.72
C LYS A 498 -3.86 36.88 16.07
N LEU A 499 -5.06 36.30 16.05
CA LEU A 499 -5.72 35.80 17.26
C LEU A 499 -4.91 34.68 17.95
N LEU A 500 -4.25 33.83 17.17
CA LEU A 500 -3.40 32.76 17.72
C LEU A 500 -2.07 33.27 18.24
N GLN A 501 -1.50 34.34 17.66
CA GLN A 501 -0.30 35.00 18.18
C GLN A 501 -0.52 35.57 19.59
N GLU A 502 -1.69 36.15 19.85
CA GLU A 502 -2.03 36.68 21.18
C GLU A 502 -2.25 35.58 22.23
N LYS A 503 -2.57 34.36 21.78
CA LYS A 503 -2.88 33.20 22.63
C LYS A 503 -1.72 32.21 22.78
N GLU A 504 -0.59 32.47 22.12
CA GLU A 504 0.59 31.62 22.18
C GLU A 504 1.27 31.73 23.55
N GLU A 505 1.34 30.62 24.28
CA GLU A 505 2.10 30.52 25.52
C GLU A 505 3.53 30.06 25.21
N VAL A 506 4.50 30.88 25.60
CA VAL A 506 5.93 30.61 25.41
C VAL A 506 6.31 29.27 26.04
N LEU A 507 7.19 28.53 25.36
CA LEU A 507 7.79 27.30 25.88
C LEU A 507 8.49 27.57 27.22
N ALA A 508 8.04 26.87 28.26
CA ALA A 508 8.60 26.97 29.60
C ALA A 508 10.05 26.44 29.64
N PRO A 509 10.89 26.88 30.59
CA PRO A 509 12.30 26.46 30.66
C PRO A 509 12.50 24.94 30.69
N GLN A 510 11.62 24.22 31.39
CA GLN A 510 11.63 22.75 31.43
C GLN A 510 11.30 22.09 30.07
N GLU A 511 10.52 22.75 29.22
CA GLU A 511 10.15 22.26 27.89
C GLU A 511 11.32 22.32 26.91
N GLN A 512 12.29 23.20 27.17
CA GLN A 512 13.46 23.36 26.32
C GLN A 512 14.34 22.10 26.27
N ALA A 513 14.33 21.28 27.32
CA ALA A 513 15.11 20.04 27.39
C ALA A 513 14.71 19.00 26.31
N TYR A 514 13.46 19.05 25.86
CA TYR A 514 12.91 18.16 24.83
C TYR A 514 12.36 18.93 23.62
N THR A 515 12.76 20.19 23.46
CA THR A 515 12.39 21.00 22.28
C THR A 515 13.52 21.03 21.26
N ILE A 516 13.17 20.77 20.00
CA ILE A 516 14.05 21.01 18.85
C ILE A 516 13.42 22.11 17.99
N GLU A 517 14.17 23.18 17.79
CA GLU A 517 13.76 24.27 16.89
C GLU A 517 14.08 23.93 15.43
N PHE A 518 13.12 24.15 14.54
CA PHE A 518 13.30 24.11 13.10
C PHE A 518 12.89 25.47 12.49
N VAL A 519 13.81 26.08 11.76
CA VAL A 519 13.63 27.40 11.15
C VAL A 519 13.32 27.24 9.66
N ASN A 520 12.14 27.68 9.24
CA ASN A 520 11.58 27.45 7.91
C ASN A 520 11.46 28.76 7.10
N GLU A 521 12.59 29.44 6.90
CA GLU A 521 12.70 30.68 6.11
C GLU A 521 12.84 30.43 4.59
N LYS A 522 13.09 29.17 4.17
CA LYS A 522 13.12 28.73 2.77
C LYS A 522 12.12 27.58 2.58
N GLU A 523 11.79 27.18 1.36
CA GLU A 523 10.88 26.04 1.17
C GLU A 523 11.51 24.72 1.64
N GLY A 524 11.04 24.21 2.79
CA GLY A 524 11.34 22.86 3.29
C GLY A 524 12.44 22.77 4.34
N PHE A 525 12.63 21.56 4.87
CA PHE A 525 13.66 21.22 5.86
C PHE A 525 14.68 20.28 5.21
N GLY A 526 15.91 20.74 4.99
CA GLY A 526 16.96 19.94 4.34
C GLY A 526 17.37 18.72 5.16
N SER A 527 17.81 17.65 4.50
CA SER A 527 18.20 16.37 5.13
C SER A 527 19.45 16.46 6.02
N GLU A 528 20.28 17.50 5.82
CA GLU A 528 21.52 17.76 6.56
C GLU A 528 21.32 18.70 7.76
N ASP A 529 20.09 19.11 8.06
CA ASP A 529 19.81 20.00 9.19
C ASP A 529 20.24 19.35 10.51
N SER A 530 21.07 20.08 11.26
CA SER A 530 21.50 19.68 12.60
C SER A 530 20.32 19.42 13.55
N ALA A 531 19.16 20.04 13.29
CA ALA A 531 17.92 19.81 14.01
C ALA A 531 17.42 18.36 13.89
N TRP A 532 17.51 17.74 12.70
CA TRP A 532 17.11 16.34 12.52
C TRP A 532 17.96 15.39 13.37
N LYS A 533 19.29 15.60 13.39
CA LYS A 533 20.19 14.78 14.22
C LYS A 533 19.92 14.93 15.71
N LYS A 534 19.53 16.13 16.16
CA LYS A 534 19.13 16.36 17.56
C LYS A 534 17.83 15.64 17.89
N LEU A 535 16.84 15.74 16.99
CA LEU A 535 15.56 15.05 17.15
C LEU A 535 15.77 13.53 17.22
N GLU A 536 16.53 12.95 16.29
CA GLU A 536 16.82 11.51 16.29
C GLU A 536 17.50 11.04 17.58
N ARG A 537 18.48 11.81 18.11
CA ARG A 537 19.13 11.47 19.39
C ARG A 537 18.15 11.47 20.56
N LEU A 538 17.30 12.49 20.62
CA LEU A 538 16.29 12.61 21.66
C LEU A 538 15.31 11.42 21.63
N LEU A 539 14.92 10.97 20.42
CA LEU A 539 13.99 9.86 20.25
C LEU A 539 14.65 8.48 20.39
N ASP A 540 15.96 8.36 20.18
CA ASP A 540 16.73 7.13 20.42
C ASP A 540 17.01 6.89 21.92
N GLY A 541 16.64 7.83 22.80
CA GLY A 541 16.93 7.77 24.24
C GLY A 541 18.44 7.88 24.56
N ARG A 542 19.22 8.55 23.69
CA ARG A 542 20.68 8.69 23.79
C ARG A 542 21.15 10.11 24.09
#